data_AF-A0A0L6VC20-F1
#
_entry.id   AF-A0A0L6VC20-F1
#
_cell.length_a   1.000
_cell.length_b   1.000
_cell.length_c   1.000
_cell.angle_alpha   90.00
_cell.angle_beta   90.00
_cell.angle_gamma   90.00
#
_symmetry.space_group_name_H-M   'P 1'
#
loop_
_entity.id
_entity.type
_entity.pdbx_description
1 polymer ?
#
loop_
_entity_poly.entity_id
_entity_poly.type
_entity_poly.pdbx_seq_one_letter_code
_entity_poly.pdbx_strand_id
1 'polypeptide(L)'
;MGNHSDSSEDEKSYRSKFEKLNRHNWATWKPRFENIITAKGYEDLMKQDWVAANKKTPEYRQMTAWAMNKLYATVRSEFHPILASHEYDLYGAFEALAGACGEKSIIRLCDKLYTMINTTYQPGSSLGEHLTMFRKNYTALTSSIAANPGFMTVSTGMAAAILLRSFHLEESLTPLIQSLYDLKPLTFDKVFDRISIEETRQSSQASETVFHLNQGRRLDEEIHGGPS
;
A
#
# COMPACT_ATOMS: atom_id res chain seq x y z
N MET A 1 -30.08 -45.32 13.08
CA MET A 1 -28.77 -45.10 13.71
C MET A 1 -27.73 -45.23 12.60
N GLY A 2 -26.94 -44.25 12.19
CA GLY A 2 -26.88 -42.82 12.52
C GLY A 2 -26.28 -42.10 11.29
N ASN A 3 -26.77 -40.89 11.01
CA ASN A 3 -26.17 -39.99 10.04
C ASN A 3 -24.89 -39.41 10.66
N HIS A 4 -23.74 -39.60 10.01
CA HIS A 4 -22.56 -38.79 10.26
C HIS A 4 -22.50 -37.70 9.19
N SER A 5 -23.14 -36.58 9.49
CA SER A 5 -22.82 -35.30 8.85
C SER A 5 -21.61 -34.73 9.59
N ASP A 6 -20.42 -34.99 9.06
CA ASP A 6 -19.22 -34.29 9.51
C ASP A 6 -19.20 -32.93 8.80
N SER A 7 -19.73 -31.93 9.50
CA SER A 7 -19.82 -30.56 9.03
C SER A 7 -18.43 -29.96 9.04
N SER A 8 -17.84 -29.87 7.85
CA SER A 8 -16.66 -29.08 7.54
C SER A 8 -16.97 -27.60 7.75
N GLU A 9 -16.82 -27.11 8.98
CA GLU A 9 -16.73 -25.68 9.26
C GLU A 9 -15.35 -25.17 8.84
N ASP A 10 -15.24 -24.89 7.54
CA ASP A 10 -14.23 -24.00 6.98
C ASP A 10 -14.49 -22.57 7.50
N GLU A 11 -14.07 -22.28 8.74
CA GLU A 11 -13.86 -20.91 9.17
C GLU A 11 -12.64 -20.34 8.43
N LYS A 12 -12.88 -19.88 7.20
CA LYS A 12 -12.00 -18.94 6.49
C LYS A 12 -11.88 -17.67 7.31
N SER A 13 -10.91 -17.67 8.22
CA SER A 13 -10.41 -16.45 8.84
C SER A 13 -9.77 -15.59 7.74
N TYR A 14 -10.54 -14.63 7.21
CA TYR A 14 -10.07 -13.55 6.34
C TYR A 14 -9.18 -12.55 7.11
N ARG A 15 -8.26 -13.04 7.95
CA ARG A 15 -7.15 -12.21 8.45
C ARG A 15 -6.29 -11.90 7.25
N SER A 16 -6.28 -10.64 6.82
CA SER A 16 -5.41 -10.12 5.75
C SER A 16 -4.00 -10.67 5.95
N LYS A 17 -3.57 -11.60 5.09
CA LYS A 17 -2.23 -12.19 5.18
C LYS A 17 -1.22 -11.05 5.03
N PHE A 18 -0.37 -10.88 6.04
CA PHE A 18 0.76 -9.97 5.97
C PHE A 18 1.60 -10.34 4.74
N GLU A 19 1.76 -9.39 3.81
CA GLU A 19 2.48 -9.63 2.56
C GLU A 19 3.95 -9.92 2.86
N LYS A 20 4.48 -11.01 2.30
CA LYS A 20 5.90 -11.37 2.52
C LYS A 20 6.84 -10.40 1.81
N LEU A 21 7.98 -10.12 2.44
CA LEU A 21 9.02 -9.27 1.85
C LEU A 21 9.50 -9.87 0.53
N ASN A 22 9.57 -9.02 -0.50
CA ASN A 22 10.21 -9.28 -1.78
C ASN A 22 11.09 -8.07 -2.15
N ARG A 23 11.86 -8.20 -3.24
CA ARG A 23 12.81 -7.16 -3.69
C ARG A 23 12.16 -5.79 -3.99
N HIS A 24 10.85 -5.71 -4.12
CA HIS A 24 10.13 -4.52 -4.61
C HIS A 24 9.25 -3.85 -3.56
N ASN A 25 8.92 -4.52 -2.44
CA ASN A 25 7.96 -4.01 -1.47
C ASN A 25 8.58 -3.51 -0.16
N TRP A 26 9.91 -3.41 -0.06
CA TRP A 26 10.63 -2.95 1.15
C TRP A 26 10.03 -1.69 1.79
N ALA A 27 9.80 -0.64 1.00
CA ALA A 27 9.29 0.65 1.49
C ALA A 27 7.92 0.54 2.19
N THR A 28 7.03 -0.31 1.68
CA THR A 28 5.72 -0.56 2.28
C THR A 28 5.76 -1.65 3.35
N TRP A 29 6.71 -2.57 3.25
CA TRP A 29 6.83 -3.74 4.11
C TRP A 29 7.47 -3.40 5.46
N LYS A 30 8.57 -2.65 5.46
CA LYS A 30 9.33 -2.25 6.65
C LYS A 30 8.46 -1.62 7.74
N PRO A 31 7.69 -0.55 7.48
CA PRO A 31 6.86 0.07 8.53
C PRO A 31 5.77 -0.88 9.04
N ARG A 32 5.23 -1.77 8.19
CA ARG A 32 4.24 -2.76 8.65
C ARG A 32 4.87 -3.82 9.56
N PHE A 33 6.12 -4.19 9.31
CA PHE A 33 6.84 -5.11 10.20
C PHE A 33 7.22 -4.43 11.53
N GLU A 34 7.65 -3.18 11.51
CA GLU A 34 7.92 -2.39 12.72
C GLU A 34 6.66 -2.27 13.60
N ASN A 35 5.48 -2.11 12.98
CA ASN A 35 4.20 -2.14 13.68
C ASN A 35 3.90 -3.50 14.32
N ILE A 36 4.32 -4.63 13.72
CA ILE A 36 4.17 -5.95 14.34
C ILE A 36 5.01 -6.06 15.61
N ILE A 37 6.23 -5.51 15.60
CA ILE A 37 7.11 -5.50 16.78
C ILE A 37 6.52 -4.61 17.87
N THR A 38 6.05 -3.42 17.51
CA THR A 38 5.42 -2.48 18.45
C THR A 38 4.14 -3.07 19.04
N ALA A 39 3.27 -3.68 18.22
CA ALA A 39 2.04 -4.31 18.71
C ALA A 39 2.30 -5.51 19.64
N LYS A 40 3.49 -6.12 19.57
CA LYS A 40 3.91 -7.16 20.51
C LYS A 40 4.36 -6.61 21.87
N GLY A 41 4.63 -5.30 21.97
CA GLY A 41 5.24 -4.63 23.13
C GLY A 41 6.77 -4.66 23.11
N TYR A 42 7.37 -4.83 21.93
CA TYR A 42 8.82 -4.92 21.75
C TYR A 42 9.42 -3.69 21.06
N GLU A 43 8.78 -2.53 21.17
CA GLU A 43 9.20 -1.26 20.56
C GLU A 43 10.61 -0.82 20.97
N ASP A 44 11.11 -1.26 22.13
CA ASP A 44 12.47 -0.98 22.58
C ASP A 44 13.54 -1.56 21.64
N LEU A 45 13.22 -2.61 20.87
CA LEU A 45 14.09 -3.13 19.81
C LEU A 45 14.32 -2.12 18.67
N MET A 46 13.50 -1.07 18.57
CA MET A 46 13.66 -0.02 17.56
C MET A 46 14.48 1.17 18.08
N LYS A 47 14.76 1.21 19.39
CA LYS A 47 15.50 2.31 20.04
C LYS A 47 16.97 1.93 20.15
N GLN A 48 17.82 2.52 19.30
CA GLN A 48 19.26 2.21 19.26
C GLN A 48 19.94 2.37 20.62
N ASP A 49 19.62 3.42 21.38
CA ASP A 49 20.20 3.66 22.70
C ASP A 49 19.83 2.56 23.70
N TRP A 50 18.57 2.10 23.68
CA TRP A 50 18.13 1.00 24.54
C TRP A 50 18.83 -0.30 24.15
N VAL A 51 18.93 -0.59 22.86
CA VAL A 51 19.61 -1.79 22.34
C VAL A 51 21.08 -1.80 22.74
N ALA A 52 21.77 -0.66 22.61
CA ALA A 52 23.17 -0.53 23.02
C ALA A 52 23.35 -0.81 24.52
N ALA A 53 22.46 -0.29 25.37
CA ALA A 53 22.49 -0.49 26.82
C ALA A 53 22.11 -1.93 27.23
N ASN A 54 21.18 -2.57 26.51
CA ASN A 54 20.55 -3.82 26.94
C ASN A 54 21.00 -5.07 26.16
N LYS A 55 21.94 -4.95 25.21
CA LYS A 55 22.39 -6.05 24.32
C LYS A 55 22.77 -7.37 25.02
N LYS A 56 23.20 -7.29 26.29
CA LYS A 56 23.63 -8.45 27.10
C LYS A 56 22.54 -9.00 28.02
N THR A 57 21.37 -8.36 28.07
CA THR A 57 20.28 -8.74 28.98
C THR A 57 19.53 -9.98 28.46
N PRO A 58 18.92 -10.78 29.35
CA PRO A 58 18.01 -11.85 28.94
C PRO A 58 16.80 -11.33 28.16
N GLU A 59 16.29 -10.16 28.55
CA GLU A 59 15.15 -9.50 27.92
C GLU A 59 15.42 -9.18 26.45
N TYR A 60 16.54 -8.50 26.17
CA TYR A 60 16.98 -8.24 24.80
C TYR A 60 17.05 -9.53 23.97
N ARG A 61 17.70 -10.57 24.49
CA ARG A 61 17.84 -11.85 23.77
C ARG A 61 16.49 -12.49 23.45
N GLN A 62 15.54 -12.46 24.39
CA GLN A 62 14.19 -12.99 24.20
C GLN A 62 13.43 -12.22 23.11
N MET A 63 13.47 -10.88 23.18
CA MET A 63 12.80 -10.01 22.23
C MET A 63 13.40 -10.17 20.82
N THR A 64 14.74 -10.17 20.70
CA THR A 64 15.44 -10.38 19.43
C THR A 64 15.15 -11.76 18.84
N ALA A 65 15.18 -12.84 19.64
CA ALA A 65 14.86 -14.18 19.14
C ALA A 65 13.43 -14.27 18.60
N TRP A 66 12.46 -13.65 19.28
CA TRP A 66 11.10 -13.57 18.78
C TRP A 66 11.02 -12.77 17.48
N ALA A 67 11.67 -11.60 17.43
CA ALA A 67 11.67 -10.72 16.26
C ALA A 67 12.32 -11.39 15.04
N MET A 68 13.44 -12.10 15.23
CA MET A 68 14.09 -12.87 14.17
C MET A 68 13.20 -14.00 13.65
N ASN A 69 12.57 -14.78 14.54
CA ASN A 69 11.60 -15.80 14.12
C ASN A 69 10.44 -15.20 13.32
N LYS A 70 9.95 -14.03 13.74
CA LYS A 70 8.90 -13.31 13.02
C LYS A 70 9.40 -12.81 11.67
N LEU A 71 10.65 -12.33 11.59
CA LEU A 71 11.31 -11.90 10.37
C LEU A 71 11.38 -13.06 9.36
N TYR A 72 11.87 -14.24 9.77
CA TYR A 72 11.86 -15.46 8.94
C TYR A 72 10.47 -15.80 8.39
N ALA A 73 9.43 -15.73 9.22
CA ALA A 73 8.07 -16.05 8.77
C ALA A 73 7.50 -15.06 7.74
N THR A 74 8.03 -13.83 7.72
CA THR A 74 7.47 -12.70 6.98
C THR A 74 8.31 -12.25 5.79
N VAL A 75 9.46 -12.89 5.55
CA VAL A 75 10.23 -12.74 4.31
C VAL A 75 9.97 -13.91 3.34
N ARG A 76 10.29 -13.72 2.05
CA ARG A 76 10.37 -14.81 1.09
C ARG A 76 11.64 -15.65 1.30
N SER A 77 11.58 -16.91 0.88
CA SER A 77 12.68 -17.88 1.03
C SER A 77 14.00 -17.42 0.40
N GLU A 78 13.94 -16.60 -0.65
CA GLU A 78 15.12 -16.00 -1.28
C GLU A 78 15.99 -15.17 -0.31
N PHE A 79 15.42 -14.68 0.78
CA PHE A 79 16.13 -13.90 1.79
C PHE A 79 16.56 -14.72 3.02
N HIS A 80 16.17 -15.99 3.13
CA HIS A 80 16.57 -16.83 4.26
C HIS A 80 18.10 -16.94 4.43
N PRO A 81 18.92 -17.01 3.35
CA PRO A 81 20.37 -17.00 3.50
C PRO A 81 20.91 -15.72 4.16
N ILE A 82 20.29 -14.57 3.90
CA ILE A 82 20.65 -13.29 4.54
C ILE A 82 20.34 -13.32 6.03
N LEU A 83 19.19 -13.90 6.39
CA LEU A 83 18.82 -14.03 7.81
C LEU A 83 19.73 -15.01 8.56
N ALA A 84 20.14 -16.09 7.90
CA ALA A 84 21.00 -17.11 8.50
C ALA A 84 22.39 -16.56 8.84
N SER A 85 22.91 -15.61 8.05
CA SER A 85 24.18 -14.95 8.38
C SER A 85 24.07 -13.91 9.51
N HIS A 86 22.87 -13.63 10.02
CA HIS A 86 22.58 -12.63 11.04
C HIS A 86 21.67 -13.17 12.16
N GLU A 87 21.78 -14.47 12.50
CA GLU A 87 20.85 -15.22 13.36
C GLU A 87 20.57 -14.59 14.75
N TYR A 88 21.43 -13.68 15.22
CA TYR A 88 21.28 -12.94 16.49
C TYR A 88 21.46 -11.42 16.37
N ASP A 89 21.49 -10.91 15.13
CA ASP A 89 21.70 -9.50 14.83
C ASP A 89 20.54 -8.96 14.00
N LEU A 90 19.48 -8.53 14.69
CA LEU A 90 18.29 -7.98 14.04
C LEU A 90 18.61 -6.75 13.19
N TYR A 91 19.52 -5.89 13.65
CA TYR A 91 19.89 -4.67 12.93
C TYR A 91 20.71 -5.00 11.67
N GLY A 92 21.72 -5.86 11.80
CA GLY A 92 22.48 -6.34 10.64
C GLY A 92 21.59 -7.05 9.62
N ALA A 93 20.64 -7.89 10.09
CA ALA A 93 19.67 -8.54 9.23
C ALA A 93 18.81 -7.50 8.47
N PHE A 94 18.32 -6.47 9.15
CA PHE A 94 17.55 -5.38 8.53
C PHE A 94 18.35 -4.61 7.49
N GLU A 95 19.60 -4.25 7.80
CA GLU A 95 20.47 -3.53 6.88
C GLU A 95 20.78 -4.37 5.65
N ALA A 96 21.09 -5.66 5.83
CA ALA A 96 21.37 -6.58 4.74
C ALA A 96 20.12 -6.82 3.86
N LEU A 97 18.94 -6.95 4.45
CA LEU A 97 17.67 -7.03 3.71
C LEU A 97 17.39 -5.74 2.93
N ALA A 98 17.61 -4.58 3.52
CA ALA A 98 17.45 -3.29 2.87
C ALA A 98 18.38 -3.17 1.65
N GLY A 99 19.64 -3.60 1.82
CA GLY A 99 20.63 -3.69 0.75
C GLY A 99 20.20 -4.62 -0.39
N ALA A 100 19.71 -5.83 -0.07
CA ALA A 100 19.20 -6.77 -1.08
C ALA A 100 17.93 -6.25 -1.79
N CYS A 101 17.10 -5.51 -1.06
CA CYS A 101 15.96 -4.77 -1.60
C CYS A 101 16.37 -3.46 -2.30
N GLY A 102 17.67 -3.14 -2.34
CA GLY A 102 18.23 -2.03 -3.09
C GLY A 102 17.73 -0.67 -2.61
N GLU A 103 17.53 -0.53 -1.30
CA GLU A 103 17.07 0.70 -0.66
C GLU A 103 17.95 1.91 -1.06
N LYS A 104 19.28 1.70 -1.06
CA LYS A 104 20.30 2.69 -1.45
C LYS A 104 20.75 2.57 -2.92
N SER A 105 20.02 1.84 -3.76
CA SER A 105 20.38 1.69 -5.18
C SER A 105 19.86 2.87 -5.99
N ILE A 106 20.77 3.67 -6.54
CA ILE A 106 20.43 4.78 -7.45
C ILE A 106 19.66 4.28 -8.67
N ILE A 107 20.06 3.14 -9.26
CA ILE A 107 19.37 2.57 -10.42
C ILE A 107 17.91 2.23 -10.06
N ARG A 108 17.65 1.60 -8.91
CA ARG A 108 16.27 1.31 -8.48
C ARG A 108 15.49 2.57 -8.14
N LEU A 109 16.15 3.61 -7.63
CA LEU A 109 15.51 4.92 -7.43
C LEU A 109 15.06 5.50 -8.78
N CYS A 110 15.91 5.45 -9.81
CA CYS A 110 15.56 5.86 -11.17
C CYS A 110 14.42 5.00 -11.75
N ASP A 111 14.43 3.68 -11.54
CA ASP A 111 13.36 2.79 -11.97
C ASP A 111 12.02 3.18 -11.34
N LYS A 112 12.00 3.51 -10.05
CA LYS A 112 10.79 3.97 -9.34
C LYS A 112 10.29 5.32 -9.87
N LEU A 113 11.20 6.24 -10.16
CA LEU A 113 10.84 7.51 -10.81
C LEU A 113 10.21 7.26 -12.18
N TYR A 114 10.82 6.38 -12.97
CA TYR A 114 10.31 5.98 -14.27
C TYR A 114 8.93 5.32 -14.16
N THR A 115 8.72 4.40 -13.21
CA THR A 115 7.41 3.80 -12.93
C THR A 115 6.37 4.86 -12.59
N MET A 116 6.71 5.83 -11.72
CA MET A 116 5.79 6.90 -11.33
C MET A 116 5.43 7.81 -12.51
N ILE A 117 6.41 8.23 -13.31
CA ILE A 117 6.19 9.09 -14.50
C ILE A 117 5.32 8.38 -15.55
N ASN A 118 5.53 7.08 -15.74
CA ASN A 118 4.81 6.29 -16.73
C ASN A 118 3.53 5.64 -16.19
N THR A 119 3.16 5.92 -14.93
CA THR A 119 1.88 5.48 -14.38
C THR A 119 0.78 6.19 -15.16
N THR A 120 -0.01 5.43 -15.93
CA THR A 120 -1.04 5.96 -16.82
C THR A 120 -2.38 5.36 -16.44
N TYR A 121 -3.38 6.22 -16.26
CA TYR A 121 -4.76 5.82 -16.00
C TYR A 121 -5.27 5.02 -17.20
N GLN A 122 -5.86 3.86 -16.93
CA GLN A 122 -6.46 3.03 -17.98
C GLN A 122 -7.93 3.40 -18.13
N PRO A 123 -8.38 3.82 -19.33
CA PRO A 123 -9.79 4.09 -19.59
C PRO A 123 -10.69 2.93 -19.15
N GLY A 124 -11.76 3.25 -18.41
CA GLY A 124 -12.70 2.27 -17.86
C GLY A 124 -12.26 1.56 -16.57
N SER A 125 -11.06 1.83 -16.04
CA SER A 125 -10.65 1.35 -14.70
C SER A 125 -11.18 2.25 -13.57
N SER A 126 -11.06 1.83 -12.31
CA SER A 126 -11.45 2.68 -11.17
C SER A 126 -10.42 3.80 -10.95
N LEU A 127 -10.93 5.02 -10.74
CA LEU A 127 -10.12 6.17 -10.31
C LEU A 127 -9.37 5.87 -9.01
N GLY A 128 -10.03 5.26 -8.04
CA GLY A 128 -9.50 4.96 -6.71
C GLY A 128 -8.41 3.89 -6.74
N GLU A 129 -8.54 2.89 -7.61
CA GLU A 129 -7.48 1.92 -7.86
C GLU A 129 -6.24 2.61 -8.44
N HIS A 130 -6.43 3.48 -9.43
CA HIS A 130 -5.34 4.26 -10.02
C HIS A 130 -4.68 5.20 -9.02
N LEU A 131 -5.46 5.93 -8.23
CA LEU A 131 -4.97 6.79 -7.15
C LEU A 131 -4.17 6.00 -6.11
N THR A 132 -4.68 4.84 -5.71
CA THR A 132 -3.99 3.95 -4.76
C THR A 132 -2.66 3.45 -5.33
N MET A 133 -2.65 3.04 -6.60
CA MET A 133 -1.43 2.63 -7.30
C MET A 133 -0.41 3.77 -7.37
N PHE A 134 -0.86 4.96 -7.78
CA PHE A 134 0.00 6.13 -7.87
C PHE A 134 0.59 6.50 -6.51
N ARG A 135 -0.22 6.53 -5.45
CA ARG A 135 0.23 6.82 -4.07
C ARG A 135 1.25 5.79 -3.58
N LYS A 136 1.05 4.51 -3.92
CA LYS A 136 2.02 3.44 -3.61
C LYS A 136 3.36 3.69 -4.33
N ASN A 137 3.33 4.02 -5.62
CA ASN A 137 4.54 4.33 -6.39
C ASN A 137 5.25 5.58 -5.84
N TYR A 138 4.49 6.63 -5.53
CA TYR A 138 5.02 7.86 -4.96
C TYR A 138 5.69 7.59 -3.60
N THR A 139 5.03 6.84 -2.71
CA THR A 139 5.59 6.44 -1.41
C THR A 139 6.89 5.65 -1.59
N ALA A 140 6.90 4.69 -2.51
CA ALA A 140 8.09 3.88 -2.79
C ALA A 140 9.27 4.72 -3.30
N LEU A 141 9.01 5.74 -4.11
CA LEU A 141 9.99 6.70 -4.59
C LEU A 141 10.50 7.60 -3.47
N THR A 142 9.61 8.22 -2.68
CA THR A 142 10.01 9.12 -1.59
C THR A 142 10.84 8.40 -0.53
N SER A 143 10.54 7.14 -0.22
CA SER A 143 11.38 6.32 0.66
C SER A 143 12.78 6.10 0.09
N SER A 144 12.91 5.88 -1.23
CA SER A 144 14.22 5.76 -1.87
C SER A 144 14.98 7.09 -1.93
N ILE A 145 14.29 8.21 -2.10
CA ILE A 145 14.92 9.54 -2.02
C ILE A 145 15.49 9.78 -0.63
N ALA A 146 14.72 9.47 0.42
CA ALA A 146 15.19 9.59 1.80
C ALA A 146 16.42 8.71 2.10
N ALA A 147 16.49 7.52 1.49
CA ALA A 147 17.65 6.63 1.60
C ALA A 147 18.88 7.07 0.79
N ASN A 148 18.73 8.01 -0.16
CA ASN A 148 19.79 8.51 -1.04
C ASN A 148 19.82 10.05 -1.01
N PRO A 149 20.13 10.66 0.16
CA PRO A 149 20.09 12.10 0.31
C PRO A 149 21.03 12.80 -0.67
N GLY A 150 20.56 13.90 -1.27
CA GLY A 150 21.34 14.72 -2.21
C GLY A 150 21.32 14.25 -3.67
N PHE A 151 20.79 13.05 -3.98
CA PHE A 151 20.72 12.59 -5.37
C PHE A 151 19.59 13.26 -6.17
N MET A 152 18.37 13.31 -5.60
CA MET A 152 17.24 13.99 -6.23
C MET A 152 16.22 14.46 -5.18
N THR A 153 15.29 15.32 -5.59
CA THR A 153 14.12 15.70 -4.81
C THR A 153 12.88 15.71 -5.68
N VAL A 154 11.73 15.27 -5.14
CA VAL A 154 10.43 15.43 -5.79
C VAL A 154 9.56 16.27 -4.86
N SER A 155 9.23 17.49 -5.28
CA SER A 155 8.31 18.34 -4.53
C SER A 155 6.88 17.79 -4.61
N THR A 156 6.06 18.12 -3.62
CA THR A 156 4.64 17.74 -3.64
C THR A 156 3.90 18.29 -4.87
N GLY A 157 4.30 19.47 -5.37
CA GLY A 157 3.75 20.04 -6.60
C GLY A 157 4.15 19.28 -7.86
N MET A 158 5.38 18.76 -7.93
CA MET A 158 5.82 17.90 -9.03
C MET A 158 5.06 16.57 -9.02
N ALA A 159 4.87 15.96 -7.85
CA ALA A 159 4.07 14.74 -7.71
C ALA A 159 2.61 14.98 -8.14
N ALA A 160 2.01 16.11 -7.77
CA ALA A 160 0.69 16.52 -8.25
C ALA A 160 0.63 16.66 -9.77
N ALA A 161 1.60 17.35 -10.39
CA ALA A 161 1.64 17.52 -11.84
C ALA A 161 1.76 16.18 -12.58
N ILE A 162 2.58 15.26 -12.08
CA ILE A 162 2.74 13.91 -12.64
C ILE A 162 1.43 13.11 -12.47
N LEU A 163 0.76 13.22 -11.32
CA LEU A 163 -0.56 12.60 -11.13
C LEU A 163 -1.59 13.13 -12.13
N LEU A 164 -1.69 14.45 -12.32
CA LEU A 164 -2.61 15.01 -13.31
C LEU A 164 -2.26 14.57 -14.75
N ARG A 165 -0.97 14.45 -15.07
CA ARG A 165 -0.50 13.98 -16.37
C ARG A 165 -0.82 12.50 -16.61
N SER A 166 -0.97 11.69 -15.57
CA SER A 166 -1.32 10.27 -15.71
C SER A 166 -2.66 10.02 -16.42
N PHE A 167 -3.54 11.02 -16.47
CA PHE A 167 -4.87 10.94 -17.10
C PHE A 167 -4.91 11.44 -18.55
N HIS A 168 -3.77 11.70 -19.19
CA HIS A 168 -3.69 12.34 -20.52
C HIS A 168 -4.40 11.60 -21.67
N LEU A 169 -4.78 10.33 -21.49
CA LEU A 169 -5.51 9.53 -22.47
C LEU A 169 -7.04 9.57 -22.28
N GLU A 170 -7.53 10.13 -21.17
CA GLU A 170 -8.96 10.10 -20.81
C GLU A 170 -9.60 11.47 -21.00
N GLU A 171 -10.19 11.69 -22.18
CA GLU A 171 -10.81 12.98 -22.52
C GLU A 171 -11.98 13.33 -21.59
N SER A 172 -12.73 12.33 -21.09
CA SER A 172 -13.87 12.55 -20.20
C SER A 172 -13.49 13.19 -18.86
N LEU A 173 -12.24 13.00 -18.42
CA LEU A 173 -11.71 13.58 -17.18
C LEU A 173 -11.08 14.96 -17.39
N THR A 174 -11.00 15.46 -18.62
CA THR A 174 -10.40 16.77 -18.94
C THR A 174 -10.99 17.91 -18.12
N PRO A 175 -12.32 18.06 -17.96
CA PRO A 175 -12.89 19.15 -17.17
C PRO A 175 -12.46 19.10 -15.70
N LEU A 176 -12.44 17.90 -15.11
CA LEU A 176 -11.96 17.68 -13.75
C LEU A 176 -10.49 18.09 -13.63
N ILE A 177 -9.62 17.56 -14.51
CA ILE A 177 -8.18 17.82 -14.48
C ILE A 177 -7.88 19.32 -14.60
N GLN A 178 -8.54 20.00 -15.54
CA GLN A 178 -8.37 21.44 -15.75
C GLN A 178 -8.77 22.25 -14.50
N SER A 179 -9.84 21.85 -13.80
CA SER A 179 -10.26 22.52 -12.56
C SER A 179 -9.21 22.44 -11.43
N LEU A 180 -8.25 21.51 -11.53
CA LEU A 180 -7.21 21.29 -10.52
C LEU A 180 -5.92 22.06 -10.80
N TYR A 181 -5.74 22.64 -12.00
CA TYR A 181 -4.52 23.38 -12.36
C TYR A 181 -4.34 24.66 -11.53
N ASP A 182 -5.44 25.29 -11.11
CA ASP A 182 -5.43 26.56 -10.37
C ASP A 182 -5.33 26.39 -8.85
N LEU A 183 -5.12 25.16 -8.35
CA LEU A 183 -4.95 24.93 -6.91
C LEU A 183 -3.73 25.70 -6.37
N LYS A 184 -3.95 26.48 -5.31
CA LYS A 184 -2.91 27.27 -4.63
C LYS A 184 -2.78 26.88 -3.15
N PRO A 185 -1.59 26.42 -2.70
CA PRO A 185 -0.55 25.79 -3.52
C PRO A 185 -1.04 24.51 -4.20
N LEU A 186 -0.41 24.15 -5.33
CA LEU A 186 -0.57 22.86 -5.99
C LEU A 186 0.26 21.83 -5.21
N THR A 187 -0.42 20.86 -4.59
CA THR A 187 0.20 19.83 -3.75
C THR A 187 -0.43 18.48 -4.06
N PHE A 188 0.33 17.40 -3.92
CA PHE A 188 -0.12 16.04 -4.15
C PHE A 188 -1.40 15.72 -3.37
N ASP A 189 -1.42 16.00 -2.06
CA ASP A 189 -2.56 15.66 -1.20
C ASP A 189 -3.85 16.38 -1.65
N LYS A 190 -3.80 17.69 -1.92
CA LYS A 190 -4.95 18.44 -2.43
C LYS A 190 -5.49 17.89 -3.75
N VAL A 191 -4.62 17.51 -4.69
CA VAL A 191 -5.04 16.93 -5.97
C VAL A 191 -5.65 15.55 -5.73
N PHE A 192 -4.98 14.72 -4.93
CA PHE A 192 -5.44 13.38 -4.56
C PHE A 192 -6.85 13.44 -3.96
N ASP A 193 -7.05 14.28 -2.93
CA ASP A 193 -8.33 14.41 -2.23
C ASP A 193 -9.46 14.86 -3.17
N ARG A 194 -9.20 15.83 -4.05
CA ARG A 194 -10.20 16.31 -5.00
C ARG A 194 -10.65 15.22 -5.98
N ILE A 195 -9.72 14.41 -6.49
CA ILE A 195 -10.05 13.30 -7.39
C ILE A 195 -10.80 12.20 -6.61
N SER A 196 -10.40 11.89 -5.37
CA SER A 196 -11.12 10.93 -4.52
C SER A 196 -12.56 11.35 -4.20
N ILE A 197 -12.79 12.65 -3.95
CA ILE A 197 -14.14 13.20 -3.75
C ILE A 197 -14.98 13.03 -5.02
N GLU A 198 -14.39 13.32 -6.17
CA GLU A 198 -15.08 13.20 -7.46
C GLU A 198 -15.44 11.75 -7.80
N GLU A 199 -14.53 10.80 -7.52
CA GLU A 199 -14.84 9.37 -7.63
C GLU A 199 -16.04 8.99 -6.76
N THR A 200 -16.04 9.41 -5.49
CA THR A 200 -17.14 9.13 -4.55
C THR A 200 -18.46 9.70 -5.06
N ARG A 201 -18.43 10.90 -5.66
CA ARG A 201 -19.59 11.55 -6.28
C ARG A 201 -20.11 10.73 -7.46
N GLN A 202 -19.23 10.29 -8.36
CA GLN A 202 -19.61 9.49 -9.53
C GLN A 202 -20.20 8.13 -9.12
N SER A 203 -19.60 7.44 -8.14
CA SER A 203 -20.13 6.18 -7.62
C SER A 203 -21.51 6.35 -6.96
N SER A 204 -21.72 7.46 -6.25
CA SER A 204 -23.01 7.78 -5.62
C SER A 204 -24.11 8.00 -6.66
N GLN A 205 -23.81 8.80 -7.71
CA GLN A 205 -24.75 9.05 -8.81
C GLN A 205 -25.10 7.78 -9.58
N ALA A 206 -24.13 6.91 -9.84
CA ALA A 206 -24.38 5.62 -10.49
C ALA A 206 -25.32 4.75 -9.63
N SER A 207 -25.11 4.73 -8.31
CA SER A 207 -25.94 3.97 -7.38
C SER A 207 -27.38 4.48 -7.30
N GLU A 208 -27.56 5.81 -7.26
CA GLU A 208 -28.88 6.45 -7.31
C GLU A 208 -29.61 6.15 -8.62
N THR A 209 -28.90 6.24 -9.75
CA THR A 209 -29.47 5.95 -11.07
C THR A 209 -29.98 4.50 -11.16
N VAL A 210 -29.20 3.55 -10.67
CA VAL A 210 -29.60 2.13 -10.61
C VAL A 210 -30.79 1.93 -9.67
N PHE A 211 -30.81 2.61 -8.52
CA PHE A 211 -31.94 2.55 -7.59
C PHE A 211 -33.24 3.05 -8.23
N HIS A 212 -33.21 4.20 -8.91
CA HIS A 212 -34.37 4.76 -9.59
C HIS A 212 -34.85 3.89 -10.77
N LEU A 213 -33.92 3.32 -11.55
CA LEU A 213 -34.25 2.34 -12.61
C LEU A 213 -34.97 1.11 -12.05
N ASN A 214 -34.51 0.60 -10.91
CA ASN A 214 -35.12 -0.57 -10.26
C ASN A 214 -36.48 -0.23 -9.61
N GLN A 215 -36.67 0.98 -9.09
CA GLN A 215 -37.99 1.44 -8.64
C GLN A 215 -38.98 1.58 -9.81
N GLY A 216 -38.55 2.15 -10.94
CA GLY A 216 -39.40 2.29 -12.13
C GLY A 216 -39.88 0.93 -12.66
N ARG A 217 -38.98 -0.06 -12.75
CA ARG A 217 -39.35 -1.43 -13.17
C ARG A 217 -40.33 -2.11 -12.22
N ARG A 218 -40.17 -1.93 -10.91
CA ARG A 218 -41.11 -2.49 -9.92
C ARG A 218 -42.51 -1.89 -10.04
N LEU A 219 -42.60 -0.59 -10.28
CA LEU A 219 -43.88 0.10 -10.48
C LEU A 219 -44.56 -0.35 -11.78
N ASP A 220 -43.78 -0.55 -12.86
CA ASP A 220 -44.33 -1.06 -14.13
C ASP A 220 -44.83 -2.51 -14.02
N GLU A 221 -44.14 -3.37 -13.25
CA GLU A 221 -44.57 -4.74 -12.95
C GLU A 221 -45.84 -4.77 -12.08
N GLU A 222 -46.01 -3.85 -11.12
CA GLU A 222 -47.24 -3.73 -10.31
C GLU A 222 -48.44 -3.22 -11.13
N ILE A 223 -48.21 -2.37 -12.14
CA ILE A 223 -49.27 -1.82 -12.99
C ILE A 223 -49.73 -2.82 -14.07
N HIS A 224 -48.83 -3.65 -14.60
CA HIS A 224 -49.12 -4.58 -15.70
C HIS A 224 -49.29 -6.05 -15.24
N GLY A 225 -49.07 -6.34 -13.95
CA GLY A 225 -49.18 -7.67 -13.34
C GLY A 225 -50.45 -7.90 -12.50
N GLY A 226 -51.54 -7.18 -12.77
CA GLY A 226 -52.83 -7.47 -12.13
C GLY A 226 -53.35 -8.87 -12.50
N PRO A 227 -53.88 -9.67 -11.55
CA PRO A 227 -54.14 -11.09 -11.76
C PRO A 227 -55.32 -11.30 -12.72
N SER A 228 -55.08 -12.08 -13.77
CA SER A 228 -56.12 -12.77 -14.56
C SER A 228 -56.78 -13.88 -13.75
#